data_AF-A0A9E2XYI2-F1
#
_entry.id   AF-A0A9E2XYI2-F1
#
_cell.length_a   1.000
_cell.length_b   1.000
_cell.length_c   1.000
_cell.angle_alpha   90.00
_cell.angle_beta   90.00
_cell.angle_gamma   90.00
#
_symmetry.space_group_name_H-M   'P 1'
#
loop_
_entity.id
_entity.type
_entity.pdbx_description
1 polymer ?
#
loop_
_entity_poly.entity_id
_entity_poly.type
_entity_poly.pdbx_seq_one_letter_code
_entity_poly.pdbx_strand_id
1 'polypeptide(L)'
;MDPTYFGAERVTDEDRAYRGSRFSEVRDAIFANPYQNVWGGPGEPPLPVYDVTLPSVLRGALPFGPPYLFRQAVARAVDSKADLRWGADRKGFRRIIHPNGICLTGLWEISEQTPYSGYFREGSRALAVGRYSTCCKETRRGRERSLSLVGKLFPTTDAGHGEPLRTANFITQQ
;
A
#
# COMPACT_ATOMS: atom_id res chain seq x y z
N MET A 1 14.97 0.05 13.19
CA MET A 1 15.33 -0.13 11.77
C MET A 1 16.22 1.04 11.36
N ASP A 2 17.26 0.79 10.58
CA ASP A 2 18.09 1.85 9.99
C ASP A 2 17.20 2.81 9.16
N PRO A 3 17.14 4.12 9.49
CA PRO A 3 16.33 5.10 8.77
C PRO A 3 16.81 5.34 7.33
N THR A 4 17.91 4.71 6.91
CA THR A 4 18.40 4.72 5.54
C THR A 4 18.08 3.42 4.77
N TYR A 5 17.57 2.38 5.42
CA TYR A 5 17.18 1.15 4.73
C TYR A 5 15.71 1.22 4.29
N PHE A 6 15.45 1.11 2.99
CA PHE A 6 14.10 1.10 2.43
C PHE A 6 13.57 -0.31 2.16
N GLY A 7 14.40 -1.35 2.31
CA GLY A 7 14.06 -2.73 1.93
C GLY A 7 14.29 -3.02 0.46
N ALA A 8 13.90 -4.22 0.02
CA ALA A 8 14.03 -4.65 -1.37
C ALA A 8 12.93 -4.01 -2.24
N GLU A 9 13.24 -2.88 -2.88
CA GLU A 9 12.26 -2.13 -3.68
C GLU A 9 12.15 -2.57 -5.15
N ARG A 10 12.93 -3.57 -5.57
CA ARG A 10 12.96 -4.09 -6.94
C ARG A 10 11.77 -5.00 -7.22
N VAL A 11 11.33 -5.07 -8.47
CA VAL A 11 10.45 -6.15 -8.93
C VAL A 11 11.21 -7.47 -8.87
N THR A 12 10.63 -8.50 -8.27
CA THR A 12 11.17 -9.86 -8.15
C THR A 12 10.48 -10.81 -9.12
N ASP A 13 11.03 -12.01 -9.30
CA ASP A 13 10.38 -13.03 -10.13
C ASP A 13 9.07 -13.54 -9.51
N GLU A 14 8.92 -13.47 -8.18
CA GLU A 14 7.66 -13.71 -7.49
C GLU A 14 6.57 -12.72 -7.93
N ASP A 15 6.89 -11.42 -8.05
CA ASP A 15 5.94 -10.42 -8.55
C ASP A 15 5.52 -10.73 -10.00
N ARG A 16 6.46 -11.17 -10.84
CA ARG A 16 6.23 -11.51 -12.25
C ARG A 16 5.41 -12.79 -12.40
N ALA A 17 5.58 -13.73 -11.47
CA ALA A 17 4.82 -14.98 -11.42
C ALA A 17 3.41 -14.81 -10.86
N TYR A 18 3.03 -13.62 -10.35
CA TYR A 18 1.73 -13.37 -9.74
C TYR A 18 0.54 -13.89 -10.58
N ARG A 19 -0.34 -14.66 -9.93
CA ARG A 19 -1.56 -15.24 -10.53
C ARG A 19 -2.85 -14.72 -9.92
N GLY A 20 -2.76 -14.01 -8.80
CA GLY A 20 -3.89 -13.57 -7.99
C GLY A 20 -3.54 -13.69 -6.51
N SER A 21 -4.44 -13.27 -5.62
CA SER A 21 -4.36 -13.58 -4.20
C SER A 21 -5.74 -13.86 -3.63
N ARG A 22 -5.78 -14.58 -2.51
CA ARG A 22 -7.00 -14.75 -1.74
C ARG A 22 -7.20 -13.53 -0.85
N PHE A 23 -8.42 -13.02 -0.80
CA PHE A 23 -8.73 -11.86 0.04
C PHE A 23 -8.41 -12.13 1.52
N SER A 24 -8.77 -13.32 2.02
CA SER A 24 -8.50 -13.75 3.40
C SER A 24 -7.01 -13.70 3.75
N GLU A 25 -6.15 -14.27 2.91
CA GLU A 25 -4.70 -14.28 3.13
C GLU A 25 -4.12 -12.87 3.21
N VAL A 26 -4.58 -11.97 2.33
CA VAL A 26 -4.13 -10.58 2.31
C VAL A 26 -4.61 -9.83 3.55
N ARG A 27 -5.89 -9.97 3.90
CA ARG A 27 -6.48 -9.38 5.10
C ARG A 27 -5.75 -9.87 6.36
N ASP A 28 -5.61 -11.17 6.52
CA ASP A 28 -5.05 -11.78 7.72
C ASP A 28 -3.58 -11.37 7.89
N ALA A 29 -2.81 -11.29 6.80
CA ALA A 29 -1.43 -10.80 6.86
C ALA A 29 -1.34 -9.32 7.27
N ILE A 30 -2.25 -8.46 6.79
CA ILE A 30 -2.29 -7.03 7.14
C ILE A 30 -2.60 -6.83 8.61
N PHE A 31 -3.50 -7.63 9.18
CA PHE A 31 -3.94 -7.50 10.57
C PHE A 31 -3.16 -8.39 11.56
N ALA A 32 -2.21 -9.19 11.10
CA ALA A 32 -1.41 -10.07 11.96
C ALA A 32 -0.51 -9.32 12.96
N ASN A 33 -0.11 -8.08 12.66
CA ASN A 33 0.81 -7.31 13.49
C ASN A 33 0.32 -5.85 13.66
N PRO A 34 -0.75 -5.61 14.43
CA PRO A 34 -1.24 -4.27 14.66
C PRO A 34 -0.22 -3.45 15.46
N TYR A 35 -0.08 -2.16 15.14
CA TYR A 35 0.79 -1.26 15.92
C TYR A 35 0.31 -1.08 17.35
N GLN A 36 -1.01 -1.06 17.53
CA GLN A 36 -1.69 -0.90 18.81
C GLN A 36 -2.89 -1.84 18.83
N ASN A 37 -3.17 -2.48 19.97
CA ASN A 37 -4.38 -3.29 20.11
C ASN A 37 -5.59 -2.38 20.37
N VAL A 38 -5.39 -1.35 21.20
CA VAL A 38 -6.36 -0.27 21.43
C VAL A 38 -5.77 1.03 20.93
N TRP A 39 -6.46 1.69 20.00
CA TRP A 39 -5.96 2.94 19.44
C TRP A 39 -5.82 4.03 20.50
N GLY A 40 -4.59 4.52 20.72
CA GLY A 40 -4.27 5.51 21.74
C GLY A 40 -4.48 5.04 23.18
N GLY A 41 -4.58 3.73 23.41
CA GLY A 41 -4.79 3.16 24.74
C GLY A 41 -3.60 3.39 25.70
N PRO A 42 -3.83 3.40 27.02
CA PRO A 42 -2.75 3.44 28.00
C PRO A 42 -1.79 2.25 27.81
N GLY A 43 -0.48 2.53 27.73
CA GLY A 43 0.56 1.51 27.56
C GLY A 43 0.82 1.05 26.12
N GLU A 44 0.05 1.54 25.15
CA GLU A 44 0.25 1.24 23.74
C GLU A 44 1.46 2.00 23.17
N PRO A 45 2.28 1.38 22.31
CA PRO A 45 3.47 2.02 21.78
C PRO A 45 3.08 3.19 20.86
N PRO A 46 3.90 4.25 20.76
CA PRO A 46 3.63 5.33 19.83
C PRO A 46 3.64 4.84 18.38
N LEU A 47 2.76 5.39 17.55
CA LEU A 47 2.76 5.11 16.12
C LEU A 47 4.06 5.60 15.47
N PRO A 48 4.69 4.81 14.60
CA PRO A 48 5.90 5.25 13.92
C PRO A 48 5.58 6.43 13.00
N VAL A 49 6.44 7.45 13.05
CA VAL A 49 6.40 8.60 12.14
C VAL A 49 7.73 8.66 11.40
N TYR A 50 7.65 8.65 10.08
CA TYR A 50 8.79 8.72 9.19
C TYR A 50 8.73 10.00 8.35
N ASP A 51 9.83 10.74 8.34
CA ASP A 51 9.97 11.92 7.48
C ASP A 51 10.50 11.54 6.10
N VAL A 52 9.93 12.16 5.08
CA VAL A 52 10.51 12.16 3.73
C VAL A 52 11.37 13.42 3.58
N THR A 53 12.59 13.24 3.09
CA THR A 53 13.53 14.33 2.84
C THR A 53 13.94 14.36 1.36
N LEU A 54 14.32 15.53 0.84
CA LEU A 54 14.82 15.63 -0.53
C LEU A 54 16.04 14.70 -0.77
N PRO A 55 17.02 14.60 0.15
CA PRO A 55 18.10 13.62 0.04
C PRO A 55 17.62 12.16 -0.05
N SER A 56 16.57 11.77 0.69
CA SER A 56 16.05 10.40 0.61
C SER A 56 15.40 10.11 -0.75
N VAL A 57 14.71 11.10 -1.32
CA VAL A 57 14.08 10.98 -2.65
C VAL A 57 15.14 10.89 -3.74
N LEU A 58 16.18 11.73 -3.70
CA LEU A 58 17.24 11.80 -4.71
C LEU A 58 18.35 10.75 -4.56
N ARG A 59 18.20 9.79 -3.62
CA ARG A 59 19.25 8.81 -3.33
C ARG A 59 19.54 7.92 -4.53
N GLY A 60 20.79 7.96 -5.00
CA GLY A 60 21.24 7.20 -6.18
C GLY A 60 20.96 7.89 -7.52
N ALA A 61 20.59 9.18 -7.52
CA ALA A 61 20.35 9.93 -8.76
C ALA A 61 21.63 10.40 -9.48
N LEU A 62 22.77 10.43 -8.79
CA LEU A 62 24.05 10.85 -9.38
C LEU A 62 24.61 9.79 -10.33
N PRO A 63 25.23 10.19 -11.45
CA PRO A 63 25.89 9.26 -12.37
C PRO A 63 27.02 8.51 -11.65
N PHE A 64 27.23 7.24 -12.03
CA PHE A 64 28.21 6.31 -11.43
C PHE A 64 27.97 5.95 -9.95
N GLY A 65 26.83 6.36 -9.37
CA GLY A 65 26.41 5.99 -8.03
C GLY A 65 25.57 4.70 -7.97
N PRO A 66 25.09 4.31 -6.77
CA PRO A 66 24.12 3.23 -6.62
C PRO A 66 22.82 3.55 -7.38
N PRO A 67 22.00 2.55 -7.74
CA PRO A 67 20.78 2.76 -8.50
C PRO A 67 19.83 3.78 -7.86
N TYR A 68 19.18 4.59 -8.70
CA TYR A 68 18.21 5.59 -8.24
C TYR A 68 16.97 4.94 -7.63
N LEU A 69 16.87 4.95 -6.29
CA LEU A 69 15.88 4.17 -5.55
C LEU A 69 14.44 4.63 -5.81
N PHE A 70 14.21 5.95 -5.92
CA PHE A 70 12.87 6.47 -6.19
C PHE A 70 12.37 6.02 -7.57
N ARG A 71 13.23 5.99 -8.59
CA ARG A 71 12.86 5.46 -9.91
C ARG A 71 12.51 3.97 -9.84
N GLN A 72 13.24 3.17 -9.06
CA GLN A 72 12.89 1.76 -8.85
C GLN A 72 11.54 1.61 -8.14
N ALA A 73 11.30 2.43 -7.11
CA ALA A 73 10.04 2.43 -6.37
C ALA A 73 8.84 2.77 -7.26
N VAL A 74 8.99 3.74 -8.17
CA VAL A 74 7.99 4.12 -9.17
C VAL A 74 7.77 3.02 -10.19
N ALA A 75 8.84 2.47 -10.77
CA ALA A 75 8.73 1.36 -11.72
C ALA A 75 7.99 0.16 -11.09
N ARG A 76 8.37 -0.22 -9.87
CA ARG A 76 7.68 -1.27 -9.12
C ARG A 76 6.20 -0.97 -8.92
N ALA A 77 5.83 0.27 -8.59
CA ALA A 77 4.42 0.62 -8.33
C ALA A 77 3.52 0.37 -9.55
N VAL A 78 4.07 0.47 -10.76
CA VAL A 78 3.35 0.22 -12.02
C VAL A 78 3.46 -1.24 -12.46
N ASP A 79 4.66 -1.83 -12.35
CA ASP A 79 4.95 -3.14 -12.93
C ASP A 79 4.54 -4.32 -12.02
N SER A 80 4.56 -4.12 -10.69
CA SER A 80 4.29 -5.17 -9.71
C SER A 80 2.79 -5.36 -9.52
N LYS A 81 2.31 -6.59 -9.73
CA LYS A 81 0.91 -6.96 -9.46
C LYS A 81 0.68 -7.52 -8.06
N ALA A 82 1.75 -7.84 -7.32
CA ALA A 82 1.67 -8.45 -6.00
C ALA A 82 0.85 -7.64 -4.99
N ASP A 83 0.08 -8.35 -4.16
CA ASP A 83 -0.81 -7.77 -3.15
C ASP A 83 -0.12 -7.61 -1.79
N LEU A 84 0.80 -8.52 -1.49
CA LEU A 84 1.65 -8.50 -0.31
C LEU A 84 3.11 -8.61 -0.72
N ARG A 85 3.98 -7.87 -0.04
CA ARG A 85 5.42 -7.92 -0.26
C ARG A 85 6.14 -7.82 1.07
N TRP A 86 6.30 -8.97 1.70
CA TRP A 86 6.83 -9.06 3.05
C TRP A 86 8.35 -9.25 3.10
N GLY A 87 9.00 -9.63 1.99
CA GLY A 87 10.42 -9.98 2.00
C GLY A 87 10.70 -11.22 2.88
N ALA A 88 11.98 -11.60 2.98
CA ALA A 88 12.39 -12.79 3.73
C ALA A 88 12.11 -12.68 5.25
N ASP A 89 12.15 -11.46 5.80
CA ASP A 89 11.92 -11.19 7.23
C ASP A 89 10.44 -11.01 7.59
N ARG A 90 9.57 -11.13 6.60
CA ARG A 90 8.13 -10.90 6.67
C ARG A 90 7.67 -9.51 7.15
N LYS A 91 8.55 -8.50 7.11
CA LYS A 91 8.25 -7.13 7.58
C LYS A 91 7.96 -6.14 6.45
N GLY A 92 8.21 -6.57 5.22
CA GLY A 92 8.03 -5.78 4.02
C GLY A 92 9.11 -4.72 3.87
N PHE A 93 8.73 -3.60 3.28
CA PHE A 93 9.65 -2.52 2.95
C PHE A 93 9.05 -1.17 3.33
N ARG A 94 9.90 -0.19 3.58
CA ARG A 94 9.43 1.17 3.92
C ARG A 94 9.39 1.99 2.64
N ARG A 95 8.23 2.57 2.33
CA ARG A 95 8.07 3.41 1.14
C ARG A 95 8.88 4.70 1.26
N ILE A 96 9.52 5.13 0.17
CA ILE A 96 10.22 6.42 0.07
C ILE A 96 9.24 7.59 0.21
N ILE A 97 8.06 7.48 -0.41
CA ILE A 97 6.97 8.46 -0.31
C ILE A 97 5.74 7.78 0.27
N HIS A 98 4.95 8.54 1.02
CA HIS A 98 3.82 8.04 1.81
C HIS A 98 4.22 6.93 2.82
N PRO A 99 5.29 7.08 3.63
CA PRO A 99 5.69 6.03 4.58
C PRO A 99 4.68 5.87 5.73
N ASN A 100 3.99 6.95 6.11
CA ASN A 100 3.02 6.96 7.20
C ASN A 100 1.63 6.67 6.65
N GLY A 101 1.01 5.58 7.13
CA GLY A 101 -0.33 5.21 6.69
C GLY A 101 -0.89 4.00 7.41
N ILE A 102 -2.18 3.79 7.26
CA ILE A 102 -2.94 2.68 7.82
C ILE A 102 -3.54 1.85 6.70
N CYS A 103 -3.70 0.55 6.95
CA CYS A 103 -4.43 -0.33 6.06
C CYS A 103 -5.90 -0.39 6.47
N LEU A 104 -6.77 -0.53 5.47
CA LEU A 104 -8.21 -0.60 5.60
C LEU A 104 -8.71 -1.77 4.75
N THR A 105 -9.81 -2.39 5.17
CA THR A 105 -10.55 -3.34 4.34
C THR A 105 -12.02 -3.00 4.36
N GLY A 106 -12.73 -3.27 3.27
CA GLY A 106 -14.16 -2.99 3.21
C GLY A 106 -14.81 -3.48 1.92
N LEU A 107 -16.04 -3.03 1.70
CA LEU A 107 -16.77 -3.26 0.46
C LEU A 107 -16.64 -2.02 -0.43
N TRP A 108 -16.14 -2.23 -1.65
CA TRP A 108 -16.28 -1.28 -2.73
C TRP A 108 -17.67 -1.47 -3.35
N GLU A 109 -18.45 -0.39 -3.44
CA GLU A 109 -19.78 -0.39 -4.03
C GLU A 109 -20.03 0.93 -4.76
N ILE A 110 -20.38 0.85 -6.04
CA ILE A 110 -20.86 2.01 -6.81
C ILE A 110 -22.38 1.91 -6.89
N SER A 111 -23.07 2.72 -6.09
CA SER A 111 -24.53 2.70 -5.98
C SER A 111 -25.25 3.65 -6.93
N GLU A 112 -24.53 4.58 -7.56
CA GLU A 112 -25.11 5.60 -8.43
C GLU A 112 -24.71 5.37 -9.90
N GLN A 113 -25.55 5.83 -10.81
CA GLN A 113 -25.27 5.81 -12.24
C GLN A 113 -24.05 6.68 -12.56
N THR A 114 -23.06 6.10 -13.25
CA THR A 114 -21.86 6.82 -13.70
C THR A 114 -21.65 6.60 -15.20
N PRO A 115 -20.93 7.50 -15.90
CA PRO A 115 -20.53 7.28 -17.29
C PRO A 115 -19.36 6.27 -17.42
N TYR A 116 -18.88 5.71 -16.31
CA TYR A 116 -17.67 4.88 -16.28
C TYR A 116 -17.99 3.38 -16.33
N SER A 117 -16.96 2.58 -16.65
CA SER A 117 -17.06 1.13 -16.82
C SER A 117 -16.26 0.38 -15.73
N GLY A 118 -16.25 -0.95 -15.81
CA GLY A 118 -15.54 -1.80 -14.84
C GLY A 118 -16.02 -1.54 -13.41
N TYR A 119 -15.10 -1.44 -12.47
CA TYR A 119 -15.41 -1.17 -11.06
C TYR A 119 -15.98 0.23 -10.77
N PHE A 120 -16.00 1.13 -11.75
CA PHE A 120 -16.63 2.44 -11.60
C PHE A 120 -18.07 2.49 -12.13
N ARG A 121 -18.57 1.40 -12.74
CA ARG A 121 -19.95 1.31 -13.20
C ARG A 121 -20.90 1.08 -12.02
N GLU A 122 -22.10 1.65 -12.08
CA GLU A 122 -23.20 1.33 -11.17
C GLU A 122 -23.38 -0.19 -10.95
N GLY A 123 -23.68 -0.56 -9.70
CA GLY A 123 -23.85 -1.94 -9.25
C GLY A 123 -22.55 -2.73 -9.10
N SER A 124 -21.39 -2.13 -9.39
CA SER A 124 -20.11 -2.83 -9.24
C SER A 124 -19.72 -2.99 -7.79
N ARG A 125 -19.43 -4.23 -7.39
CA ARG A 125 -19.08 -4.60 -6.03
C ARG A 125 -17.80 -5.42 -5.98
N ALA A 126 -16.98 -5.18 -4.96
CA ALA A 126 -15.74 -5.91 -4.72
C ALA A 126 -15.31 -5.78 -3.26
N LEU A 127 -14.62 -6.78 -2.72
CA LEU A 127 -13.87 -6.59 -1.48
C LEU A 127 -12.64 -5.73 -1.78
N ALA A 128 -12.44 -4.73 -0.94
CA ALA A 128 -11.36 -3.76 -1.07
C ALA A 128 -10.33 -3.93 0.02
N VAL A 129 -9.06 -3.83 -0.35
CA VAL A 129 -7.93 -3.59 0.56
C VAL A 129 -7.33 -2.26 0.17
N GLY A 130 -7.33 -1.30 1.09
CA GLY A 130 -6.82 0.05 0.87
C GLY A 130 -5.71 0.39 1.85
N ARG A 131 -4.84 1.32 1.45
CA ARG A 131 -3.90 1.99 2.33
C ARG A 131 -4.12 3.49 2.25
N TYR A 132 -4.53 4.07 3.35
CA TYR A 132 -4.65 5.51 3.51
C TYR A 132 -3.36 6.07 4.11
N SER A 133 -2.80 7.09 3.48
CA SER A 133 -1.44 7.53 3.83
C SER A 133 -1.19 9.00 3.54
N THR A 134 -0.21 9.57 4.25
CA THR A 134 0.20 10.98 4.10
C THR A 134 1.61 11.06 3.52
N CYS A 135 1.84 12.00 2.62
CA CYS A 135 3.19 12.30 2.15
C CYS A 135 3.98 13.08 3.19
N CYS A 136 5.29 12.93 3.08
CA CYS A 136 6.22 13.98 3.44
C CYS A 136 6.51 14.04 4.95
N LYS A 137 6.04 15.06 5.67
CA LYS A 137 6.47 15.30 7.06
C LYS A 137 5.33 15.32 8.08
N GLU A 138 4.08 15.49 7.63
CA GLU A 138 3.00 15.84 8.53
C GLU A 138 1.93 14.75 8.61
N THR A 139 1.60 14.37 9.84
CA THR A 139 0.62 13.32 10.18
C THR A 139 -0.57 13.87 10.97
N ARG A 140 -0.49 15.13 11.45
CA ARG A 140 -1.48 15.75 12.34
C ARG A 140 -2.57 16.48 11.58
N ARG A 141 -3.77 16.45 12.16
CA ARG A 141 -4.95 17.19 11.66
C ARG A 141 -4.70 18.71 11.72
N GLY A 142 -5.30 19.45 10.79
CA GLY A 142 -5.23 20.93 10.77
C GLY A 142 -3.95 21.47 10.13
N ARG A 143 -3.16 20.61 9.50
CA ARG A 143 -1.97 20.98 8.75
C ARG A 143 -2.11 20.51 7.31
N GLU A 144 -1.54 21.30 6.39
CA GLU A 144 -1.48 20.95 4.98
C GLU A 144 -0.60 19.70 4.79
N ARG A 145 -1.13 18.75 4.02
CA ARG A 145 -0.47 17.49 3.71
C ARG A 145 -1.14 16.86 2.50
N SER A 146 -0.36 16.14 1.69
CA SER A 146 -0.94 15.33 0.64
C SER A 146 -1.40 13.99 1.20
N LEU A 147 -2.63 13.62 0.87
CA LEU A 147 -3.29 12.40 1.32
C LEU A 147 -3.49 11.48 0.13
N SER A 148 -3.25 10.19 0.30
CA SER A 148 -3.49 9.22 -0.75
C SER A 148 -4.20 8.00 -0.20
N LEU A 149 -5.19 7.53 -0.96
CA LEU A 149 -5.80 6.22 -0.81
C LEU A 149 -5.44 5.39 -2.03
N VAL A 150 -4.66 4.35 -1.81
CA VAL A 150 -4.29 3.38 -2.85
C VAL A 150 -4.81 2.03 -2.43
N GLY A 151 -5.41 1.29 -3.35
CA GLY A 151 -5.99 0.02 -2.99
C GLY A 151 -6.15 -0.96 -4.13
N LYS A 152 -6.65 -2.12 -3.74
CA LYS A 152 -6.86 -3.30 -4.55
C LYS A 152 -8.29 -3.77 -4.39
N LEU A 153 -8.93 -4.10 -5.50
CA LEU A 153 -10.29 -4.59 -5.59
C LEU A 153 -10.26 -6.05 -5.99
N PHE A 154 -10.76 -6.92 -5.11
CA PHE A 154 -10.91 -8.34 -5.35
C PHE A 154 -12.26 -8.58 -6.03
N PRO A 155 -12.32 -9.32 -7.16
CA PRO A 155 -13.56 -9.62 -7.89
C PRO A 155 -14.45 -10.63 -7.18
N THR A 156 -14.77 -10.37 -5.92
CA THR A 156 -15.64 -11.18 -5.08
C THR A 156 -16.24 -10.29 -3.98
N THR A 157 -17.38 -10.72 -3.44
CA THR A 157 -17.95 -10.20 -2.18
C THR A 157 -17.85 -11.22 -1.05
N ASP A 158 -17.31 -12.41 -1.33
CA ASP A 158 -17.07 -13.48 -0.37
C ASP A 158 -15.66 -13.35 0.21
N ALA A 159 -15.56 -13.06 1.50
CA ALA A 159 -14.29 -12.93 2.20
C ALA A 159 -13.55 -14.27 2.37
N GLY A 160 -14.29 -15.39 2.29
CA GLY A 160 -13.75 -16.75 2.33
C GLY A 160 -13.45 -17.34 0.96
N HIS A 161 -13.50 -16.53 -0.11
CA HIS A 161 -13.37 -17.03 -1.47
C HIS A 161 -12.11 -17.89 -1.66
N GLY A 162 -12.35 -19.11 -2.13
CA GLY A 162 -11.39 -20.21 -2.10
C GLY A 162 -10.39 -20.25 -3.26
N GLU A 163 -10.34 -19.24 -4.13
CA GLU A 163 -9.40 -19.20 -5.25
C GLU A 163 -8.58 -17.89 -5.24
N PRO A 164 -7.32 -17.91 -5.72
CA PRO A 164 -6.58 -16.68 -5.94
C PRO A 164 -7.22 -15.85 -7.05
N LEU A 165 -7.59 -14.61 -6.76
CA LEU A 165 -8.22 -13.70 -7.71
C LEU A 165 -7.26 -12.62 -8.19
N ARG A 166 -7.32 -12.27 -9.47
CA ARG A 166 -6.59 -11.11 -9.99
C ARG A 166 -7.29 -9.83 -9.57
N THR A 167 -6.59 -8.99 -8.81
CA THR A 167 -7.15 -7.72 -8.32
C THR A 167 -7.06 -6.61 -9.37
N ALA A 168 -8.02 -5.68 -9.36
CA ALA A 168 -7.82 -4.36 -9.97
C ALA A 168 -7.15 -3.42 -8.97
N ASN A 169 -6.41 -2.42 -9.46
CA ASN A 169 -5.77 -1.40 -8.62
C ASN A 169 -6.45 -0.04 -8.82
N PHE A 170 -6.49 0.77 -7.78
CA PHE A 170 -6.87 2.18 -7.88
C PHE A 170 -5.91 3.05 -7.06
N ILE A 171 -5.71 4.27 -7.52
CA ILE A 171 -4.85 5.28 -6.89
C ILE A 171 -5.63 6.59 -6.90
N THR A 172 -5.81 7.19 -5.73
CA THR A 172 -6.29 8.56 -5.60
C THR A 172 -5.39 9.34 -4.65
N GLN A 173 -5.23 10.63 -4.94
CA GLN A 173 -4.41 11.55 -4.17
C GLN A 173 -5.08 12.93 -4.12
N GLN A 174 -5.01 13.54 -2.94
CA GLN A 174 -5.48 14.89 -2.62
C GLN A 174 -4.32 15.71 -2.05
#